data_AF-A0AA50E3G9-F1
#
_entry.id   AF-A0AA50E3G9-F1
#
_cell.length_a   1.000
_cell.length_b   1.000
_cell.length_c   1.000
_cell.angle_alpha   90.00
_cell.angle_beta   90.00
_cell.angle_gamma   90.00
#
_symmetry.space_group_name_H-M   'P 1'
#
loop_
_entity.id
_entity.type
_entity.pdbx_description
1 polymer ?
#
loop_
_entity_poly.entity_id
_entity_poly.type
_entity_poly.pdbx_seq_one_letter_code
_entity_poly.pdbx_strand_id
1 'polypeptide(L)'
;MAALRFLTEALWNSLFVHQWLIEDTVAGLIRVGIPQDAQPAWFVQVVEEFPLTAEKAEDICKAQLKRYVVENCIYGVDINPLAVDLGRLALWVETANRFLPFTFLDHKIKCGNALVGCWFDRLQDYPVMAWEREGGDKNHTKFVHHFRDKGGKKTGDKWTQAIKDLRGGVVKAELKSLLECLDPSKSRLQFPDFDLPALPEAIHDQALAVFEEIHAQVLDPNQQETAYRQEITQSEVIARLKFAFDCWCAVWFWEGMIWNLRRPRIGFMIRQQKRGKLWSS
;
A
#
# COMPACT_ATOMS: atom_id res chain seq x y z
N MET A 1 8.72 12.72 -3.12
CA MET A 1 9.71 13.65 -2.51
C MET A 1 9.12 14.43 -1.34
N ALA A 2 8.12 15.29 -1.54
CA ALA A 2 7.53 16.09 -0.45
C ALA A 2 6.99 15.23 0.71
N ALA A 3 6.27 14.15 0.39
CA ALA A 3 5.74 13.22 1.40
C ALA A 3 6.86 12.55 2.22
N LEU A 4 7.96 12.13 1.59
CA LEU A 4 9.09 11.50 2.29
C LEU A 4 9.71 12.47 3.29
N ARG A 5 9.96 13.71 2.88
CA ARG A 5 10.52 14.74 3.76
C ARG A 5 9.59 15.02 4.92
N PHE A 6 8.30 15.23 4.64
CA PHE A 6 7.30 15.46 5.68
C PHE A 6 7.26 14.32 6.72
N LEU A 7 7.19 13.07 6.26
CA LEU A 7 7.16 11.90 7.15
C LEU A 7 8.45 11.74 7.95
N THR A 8 9.60 12.04 7.35
CA THR A 8 10.89 12.00 8.04
C THR A 8 10.96 13.05 9.13
N GLU A 9 10.55 14.29 8.83
CA GLU A 9 10.52 15.38 9.82
C GLU A 9 9.54 15.09 10.95
N ALA A 10 8.34 14.59 10.62
CA ALA A 10 7.35 14.20 11.61
C ALA A 10 7.89 13.09 12.54
N LEU A 11 8.54 12.07 11.97
CA LEU A 11 9.13 10.98 12.73
C LEU A 11 10.30 11.47 13.60
N TRP A 12 11.20 12.28 13.05
CA TRP A 12 12.30 12.90 13.79
C TRP A 12 11.80 13.69 15.00
N ASN A 13 10.82 14.57 14.80
CA ASN A 13 10.26 15.37 15.88
C ASN A 13 9.54 14.51 16.93
N SER A 14 8.83 13.47 16.49
CA SER A 14 8.16 12.52 17.39
C SER A 14 9.16 11.84 18.34
N LEU A 15 10.38 11.50 17.89
CA LEU A 15 11.38 10.89 18.76
C LEU A 15 11.74 11.76 19.98
N PHE A 16 11.74 13.09 19.85
CA PHE A 16 11.97 13.99 20.98
C PHE A 16 10.72 14.18 21.84
N VAL A 17 9.55 14.29 21.21
CA VAL A 17 8.27 14.44 21.92
C VAL A 17 8.05 13.25 22.87
N HIS A 18 8.34 12.03 22.41
CA HIS A 18 8.18 10.81 23.20
C HIS A 18 9.42 10.46 24.04
N GLN A 19 10.43 11.34 24.12
CA GLN A 19 11.66 11.14 24.90
C GLN A 19 12.48 9.90 24.50
N TRP A 20 12.40 9.48 23.23
CA TRP A 20 13.26 8.45 22.68
C TRP A 20 14.66 8.99 22.40
N LEU A 21 14.73 10.26 21.99
CA LEU A 21 15.95 11.04 21.93
C LEU A 21 15.84 12.21 22.91
N ILE A 22 16.92 12.46 23.64
CA ILE A 22 17.00 13.53 24.64
C ILE A 22 18.19 14.41 24.28
N GLU A 23 17.94 15.72 24.16
CA GLU A 23 18.99 16.71 24.00
C GLU A 23 19.57 17.08 25.38
N ASP A 24 20.84 16.77 25.58
CA ASP A 24 21.61 17.18 26.75
C ASP A 24 22.19 18.57 26.49
N THR A 25 21.50 19.59 26.97
CA THR A 25 21.88 21.00 26.78
C THR A 25 23.17 21.38 27.51
N VAL A 26 23.61 20.59 28.49
CA VAL A 26 24.85 20.83 29.23
C VAL A 26 26.04 20.28 28.45
N ALA A 27 25.89 19.10 27.86
CA ALA A 27 26.93 18.46 27.07
C ALA A 27 26.93 18.87 25.58
N GLY A 28 25.84 19.46 25.08
CA GLY A 28 25.64 19.74 23.66
C GLY A 28 25.49 18.48 22.80
N LEU A 29 24.99 17.39 23.41
CA LEU A 29 24.90 16.07 22.81
C LEU A 29 23.46 15.58 22.82
N ILE A 30 23.07 14.81 21.82
CA ILE A 30 21.83 14.04 21.83
C ILE A 30 22.16 12.62 22.28
N ARG A 31 21.33 12.09 23.19
CA ARG A 31 21.43 10.73 23.73
C ARG A 31 20.13 9.96 23.56
N VAL A 32 20.20 8.65 23.68
CA VAL A 32 19.02 7.77 23.68
C VAL A 32 18.33 7.85 25.04
N GLY A 33 17.03 8.12 25.05
CA GLY A 33 16.21 8.22 26.26
C GLY A 33 15.47 6.95 26.65
N ILE A 34 15.30 6.00 25.70
CA ILE A 34 14.64 4.72 25.97
C ILE A 34 15.63 3.60 26.37
N PRO A 35 15.27 2.74 27.34
CA PRO A 35 16.06 1.58 27.74
C PRO A 35 16.36 0.63 26.58
N GLN A 36 17.52 -0.04 26.60
CA GLN A 36 17.97 -0.90 25.49
C GLN A 36 17.03 -2.08 25.19
N ASP A 37 16.36 -2.61 26.22
CA ASP A 37 15.35 -3.67 26.12
C ASP A 37 14.00 -3.20 25.53
N ALA A 38 13.72 -1.90 25.59
CA ALA A 38 12.52 -1.29 25.01
C ALA A 38 12.73 -0.76 23.57
N GLN A 39 13.96 -0.83 23.04
CA GLN A 39 14.29 -0.31 21.72
C GLN A 39 13.78 -1.24 20.61
N PRO A 40 12.92 -0.76 19.69
CA PRO A 40 12.51 -1.57 18.55
C PRO A 40 13.68 -1.75 17.58
N ALA A 41 13.69 -2.88 16.87
CA ALA A 41 14.81 -3.28 16.00
C ALA A 41 15.19 -2.22 14.95
N TRP A 42 14.21 -1.46 14.43
CA TRP A 42 14.46 -0.39 13.47
C TRP A 42 15.18 0.82 14.09
N PHE A 43 14.93 1.10 15.38
CA PHE A 43 15.49 2.26 16.07
C PHE A 43 16.95 2.01 16.46
N VAL A 44 17.33 0.77 16.76
CA VAL A 44 18.71 0.38 17.06
C VAL A 44 19.69 0.80 15.96
N GLN A 45 19.28 0.71 14.69
CA GLN A 45 20.09 1.16 13.55
C GLN A 45 20.20 2.70 13.45
N VAL A 46 19.19 3.42 13.93
CA VAL A 46 19.18 4.90 13.94
C VAL A 46 20.13 5.42 15.02
N VAL A 47 20.20 4.72 16.16
CA VAL A 47 20.95 5.17 17.35
C VAL A 47 22.29 4.49 17.58
N GLU A 48 22.79 3.71 16.61
CA GLU A 48 24.02 2.92 16.72
C GLU A 48 25.25 3.77 17.12
N GLU A 49 25.32 5.03 16.68
CA GLU A 49 26.48 5.91 16.87
C GLU A 49 26.33 6.91 18.04
N PHE A 50 25.27 6.83 18.85
CA PHE A 50 25.01 7.79 19.92
C PHE A 50 25.97 7.61 21.12
N PRO A 51 26.29 8.69 21.86
CA PRO A 51 25.80 10.07 21.73
C PRO A 51 26.52 10.89 20.64
N LEU A 52 25.79 11.79 20.00
CA LEU A 52 26.28 12.66 18.92
C LEU A 52 25.98 14.13 19.20
N THR A 53 26.77 15.04 18.65
CA THR A 53 26.44 16.48 18.62
C THR A 53 25.16 16.71 17.84
N ALA A 54 24.33 17.70 18.22
CA ALA A 54 23.04 17.97 17.58
C ALA A 54 23.11 18.07 16.04
N GLU A 55 24.11 18.76 15.50
CA GLU A 55 24.34 18.91 14.06
C GLU A 55 24.54 17.55 13.36
N LYS A 56 25.44 16.71 13.88
CA LYS A 56 25.69 15.37 13.33
C LYS A 56 24.53 14.41 13.55
N ALA A 57 23.86 14.52 14.69
CA ALA A 57 22.75 13.65 15.05
C ALA A 57 21.59 13.81 14.08
N GLU A 58 21.27 15.06 13.69
CA GLU A 58 20.22 15.33 12.72
C GLU A 58 20.53 14.70 11.36
N ASP A 59 21.72 14.94 10.81
CA ASP A 59 22.11 14.43 9.49
C ASP A 59 22.14 12.89 9.45
N ILE A 60 22.77 12.25 10.44
CA ILE A 60 22.91 10.80 10.51
C ILE A 60 21.54 10.15 10.75
N CYS A 61 20.77 10.63 11.73
CA CYS A 61 19.46 10.06 12.03
C CYS A 61 18.48 10.26 10.89
N LYS A 62 18.36 11.46 10.34
CA LYS A 62 17.40 11.72 9.26
C LYS A 62 17.71 10.89 8.03
N ALA A 63 18.98 10.60 7.74
CA ALA A 63 19.33 9.67 6.67
C ALA A 63 18.77 8.25 6.92
N GLN A 64 18.93 7.72 8.15
CA GLN A 64 18.39 6.41 8.54
C GLN A 64 16.85 6.41 8.61
N LEU A 65 16.24 7.49 9.11
CA LEU A 65 14.79 7.64 9.20
C LEU A 65 14.15 7.76 7.82
N LYS A 66 14.72 8.55 6.89
CA LYS A 66 14.27 8.60 5.49
C LYS A 66 14.22 7.21 4.90
N ARG A 67 15.29 6.45 5.13
CA ARG A 67 15.37 5.07 4.66
C ARG A 67 14.25 4.24 5.27
N TYR A 68 14.13 4.20 6.60
CA TYR A 68 13.08 3.46 7.29
C TYR A 68 11.67 3.80 6.77
N VAL A 69 11.38 5.08 6.55
CA VAL A 69 10.10 5.56 5.99
C VAL A 69 9.91 5.04 4.56
N VAL A 70 10.92 5.07 3.70
CA VAL A 70 10.82 4.51 2.35
C VAL A 70 10.59 3.00 2.39
N GLU A 71 11.28 2.26 3.26
CA GLU A 71 11.14 0.80 3.33
C GLU A 71 9.75 0.38 3.83
N ASN A 72 9.14 1.13 4.75
CA ASN A 72 7.94 0.69 5.45
C ASN A 72 6.66 1.42 5.05
N CYS A 73 6.76 2.70 4.68
CA CYS A 73 5.59 3.58 4.52
C CYS A 73 5.33 3.97 3.06
N ILE A 74 6.34 3.94 2.18
CA ILE A 74 6.19 4.41 0.81
C ILE A 74 5.90 3.24 -0.14
N TYR A 75 4.72 3.30 -0.73
CA TYR A 75 4.26 2.41 -1.80
C TYR A 75 3.75 3.27 -2.95
N GLY A 76 3.91 2.79 -4.18
CA GLY A 76 3.53 3.56 -5.35
C GLY A 76 3.17 2.67 -6.53
N VAL A 77 2.17 3.11 -7.28
CA VAL A 77 1.77 2.46 -8.52
C VAL A 77 1.57 3.55 -9.56
N ASP A 78 2.19 3.41 -10.73
CA ASP A 78 1.98 4.30 -11.87
C ASP A 78 1.80 3.49 -13.16
N ILE A 79 0.94 3.95 -14.06
CA ILE A 79 0.66 3.26 -15.32
C ILE A 79 1.80 3.42 -16.32
N ASN A 80 2.58 4.50 -16.21
CA ASN A 80 3.72 4.77 -17.06
C ASN A 80 4.98 4.11 -16.48
N PRO A 81 5.57 3.10 -17.14
CA PRO A 81 6.77 2.43 -16.63
C PRO A 81 7.95 3.39 -16.44
N LEU A 82 8.05 4.45 -17.26
CA LEU A 82 9.10 5.46 -17.10
C LEU A 82 8.92 6.26 -15.80
N ALA A 83 7.69 6.59 -15.42
CA ALA A 83 7.42 7.32 -14.18
C ALA A 83 7.76 6.46 -12.95
N VAL A 84 7.53 5.15 -13.05
CA VAL A 84 7.94 4.17 -12.03
C VAL A 84 9.45 4.15 -11.86
N ASP A 85 10.20 4.04 -12.97
CA ASP A 85 11.66 3.98 -12.91
C ASP A 85 12.26 5.30 -12.38
N LEU A 86 11.72 6.45 -12.81
CA LEU A 86 12.10 7.76 -12.27
C LEU A 86 11.77 7.88 -10.78
N GLY A 87 10.62 7.37 -10.34
CA GLY A 87 10.24 7.35 -8.93
C GLY A 87 11.19 6.51 -8.08
N ARG A 88 11.55 5.31 -8.56
CA ARG A 88 12.54 4.45 -7.89
C ARG A 88 13.91 5.13 -7.81
N LEU A 89 14.39 5.71 -8.92
CA LEU A 89 15.66 6.42 -8.96
C LEU A 89 15.66 7.61 -8.00
N ALA A 90 14.60 8.43 -7.99
CA ALA A 90 14.49 9.59 -7.12
C ALA A 90 14.51 9.21 -5.63
N LEU A 91 13.77 8.15 -5.26
CA LEU A 91 13.79 7.61 -3.89
C LEU A 91 15.16 7.04 -3.54
N TRP A 92 15.78 6.29 -4.45
CA TRP A 92 17.12 5.73 -4.25
C TRP A 92 18.18 6.81 -4.06
N VAL A 93 18.14 7.91 -4.83
CA VAL A 93 19.08 9.04 -4.67
C VAL A 93 18.90 9.74 -3.31
N GLU A 94 17.66 9.93 -2.85
CA GLU A 94 17.38 10.55 -1.55
C GLU A 94 17.73 9.65 -0.36
N THR A 95 17.65 8.33 -0.52
CA THR A 95 18.03 7.35 0.52
C THR A 95 19.33 6.62 0.19
N ALA A 96 20.20 7.24 -0.61
CA ALA A 96 21.37 6.59 -1.17
C ALA A 96 22.24 5.98 -0.07
N ASN A 97 22.42 4.67 -0.14
CA ASN A 97 23.25 3.91 0.79
C ASN A 97 24.19 3.00 0.00
N ARG A 98 25.48 3.04 0.34
CA ARG A 98 26.56 2.26 -0.31
C ARG A 98 26.37 0.73 -0.23
N PHE A 99 25.53 0.25 0.69
CA PHE A 99 25.36 -1.18 0.96
C PHE A 99 24.09 -1.79 0.37
N LEU A 100 23.21 -0.99 -0.26
CA LEU A 100 21.91 -1.46 -0.73
C LEU A 100 21.85 -1.60 -2.26
N PRO A 101 21.31 -2.71 -2.80
CA PRO A 101 21.14 -2.86 -4.24
C PRO A 101 20.10 -1.89 -4.80
N PHE A 102 20.27 -1.51 -6.07
CA PHE A 102 19.34 -0.62 -6.79
C PHE A 102 17.91 -1.16 -6.88
N THR A 103 17.74 -2.48 -6.84
CA THR A 103 16.45 -3.19 -6.91
C THR A 103 15.66 -3.18 -5.59
N PHE A 104 16.17 -2.50 -4.55
CA PHE A 104 15.52 -2.44 -3.24
C PHE A 104 14.06 -1.96 -3.31
N LEU A 105 13.71 -1.08 -4.25
CA LEU A 105 12.36 -0.50 -4.37
C LEU A 105 11.44 -1.25 -5.35
N ASP A 106 11.92 -2.32 -5.98
CA ASP A 106 11.15 -3.04 -7.00
C ASP A 106 9.86 -3.63 -6.45
N HIS A 107 9.86 -3.97 -5.16
CA HIS A 107 8.72 -4.51 -4.43
C HIS A 107 7.91 -3.41 -3.72
N LYS A 108 8.06 -2.13 -4.05
CA LYS A 108 7.30 -1.04 -3.40
C LYS A 108 6.71 -0.09 -4.43
N ILE A 109 7.46 0.17 -5.50
CA ILE A 109 7.01 0.98 -6.63
C ILE A 109 6.81 0.05 -7.83
N LYS A 110 5.59 -0.06 -8.34
CA LYS A 110 5.24 -0.99 -9.44
C LYS A 110 4.58 -0.26 -10.60
N CYS A 111 4.77 -0.80 -11.80
CA CYS A 111 4.01 -0.39 -12.97
C CYS A 111 2.63 -1.05 -12.90
N GLY A 112 1.57 -0.26 -12.87
CA GLY A 112 0.21 -0.75 -12.72
C GLY A 112 -0.82 0.36 -12.81
N ASN A 113 -2.11 0.01 -12.81
CA ASN A 113 -3.16 1.02 -12.85
C ASN A 113 -3.66 1.31 -11.44
N ALA A 114 -3.13 2.36 -10.79
CA ALA A 114 -3.55 2.82 -9.46
C ALA A 114 -5.06 3.10 -9.35
N LEU A 115 -5.72 3.30 -10.48
CA LEU A 115 -7.14 3.54 -10.53
C LEU A 115 -7.98 2.25 -10.56
N VAL A 116 -7.37 1.08 -10.78
CA VAL A 116 -8.05 -0.22 -10.62
C VAL A 116 -7.87 -0.65 -9.17
N GLY A 117 -8.87 -0.35 -8.33
CA GLY A 117 -8.88 -0.71 -6.91
C GLY A 117 -10.18 -1.39 -6.54
N CYS A 118 -10.21 -2.00 -5.35
CA CYS A 118 -11.40 -2.61 -4.77
C CYS A 118 -12.22 -1.57 -3.99
N TRP A 119 -13.52 -1.50 -4.23
CA TRP A 119 -14.45 -0.73 -3.39
C TRP A 119 -15.01 -1.60 -2.26
N PHE A 120 -15.41 -0.98 -1.15
CA PHE A 120 -15.97 -1.71 0.01
C PHE A 120 -17.26 -2.45 -0.34
N ASP A 121 -18.20 -1.82 -1.04
CA ASP A 121 -19.44 -2.46 -1.52
C ASP A 121 -19.21 -3.65 -2.45
N ARG A 122 -18.06 -3.68 -3.14
CA ARG A 122 -17.81 -4.64 -4.23
C ARG A 122 -16.75 -5.68 -3.93
N LEU A 123 -16.17 -5.76 -2.73
CA LEU A 123 -15.08 -6.68 -2.41
C LEU A 123 -15.33 -8.13 -2.85
N GLN A 124 -16.56 -8.61 -2.68
CA GLN A 124 -16.97 -9.97 -3.04
C GLN A 124 -17.14 -10.19 -4.54
N ASP A 125 -17.32 -9.11 -5.30
CA ASP A 125 -17.54 -9.11 -6.74
C ASP A 125 -16.22 -9.00 -7.54
N TYR A 126 -15.09 -8.78 -6.87
CA TYR A 126 -13.76 -8.85 -7.50
C TYR A 126 -13.40 -10.31 -7.82
N PRO A 127 -12.73 -10.58 -8.96
CA PRO A 127 -12.17 -9.63 -9.92
C PRO A 127 -13.15 -9.19 -11.03
N VAL A 128 -14.40 -9.67 -11.03
CA VAL A 128 -15.36 -9.44 -12.13
C VAL A 128 -15.66 -7.95 -12.30
N MET A 129 -15.96 -7.28 -11.19
CA MET A 129 -16.35 -5.87 -11.17
C MET A 129 -15.17 -4.89 -11.25
N ALA A 130 -13.93 -5.38 -11.16
CA ALA A 130 -12.73 -4.54 -11.32
C ALA A 130 -12.70 -3.79 -12.67
N TRP A 131 -13.36 -4.36 -13.70
CA TRP A 131 -13.45 -3.82 -15.04
C TRP A 131 -14.69 -2.96 -15.29
N GLU A 132 -15.64 -2.93 -14.35
CA GLU A 132 -16.88 -2.15 -14.42
C GLU A 132 -16.72 -0.80 -13.70
N ARG A 133 -15.68 -0.06 -14.08
CA ARG A 133 -15.40 1.23 -13.47
C ARG A 133 -16.00 2.37 -14.26
N GLU A 134 -16.85 3.17 -13.61
CA GLU A 134 -17.22 4.48 -14.13
C GLU A 134 -16.04 5.44 -13.91
N GLY A 135 -15.49 6.01 -14.98
CA GLY A 135 -14.51 7.09 -14.87
C GLY A 135 -15.14 8.28 -14.15
N GLY A 136 -14.43 8.89 -13.20
CA GLY A 136 -14.92 9.98 -12.34
C GLY A 136 -15.28 11.30 -13.04
N ASP A 137 -15.43 11.30 -14.37
CA ASP A 137 -15.98 12.41 -15.12
C ASP A 137 -16.94 11.87 -16.19
N LYS A 138 -18.22 11.68 -15.81
CA LYS A 138 -19.30 11.29 -16.73
C LYS A 138 -19.53 12.33 -17.82
N ASN A 139 -19.16 13.59 -17.56
CA ASN A 139 -19.46 14.72 -18.43
C ASN A 139 -18.29 15.07 -19.37
N HIS A 140 -17.12 14.45 -19.19
CA HIS A 140 -15.91 14.73 -19.99
C HIS A 140 -15.63 16.23 -20.10
N THR A 141 -15.77 16.96 -18.98
CA THR A 141 -15.66 18.43 -18.96
C THR A 141 -14.35 18.93 -18.37
N LYS A 142 -13.61 18.09 -17.64
CA LYS A 142 -12.36 18.48 -16.98
C LYS A 142 -11.26 17.43 -17.27
N PHE A 143 -10.06 17.92 -17.58
CA PHE A 143 -8.79 17.19 -17.87
C PHE A 143 -8.53 16.71 -19.31
N VAL A 144 -7.29 16.26 -19.55
CA VAL A 144 -6.71 15.86 -20.84
C VAL A 144 -7.48 14.67 -21.43
N HIS A 145 -8.31 14.93 -22.42
CA HIS A 145 -9.05 13.87 -23.12
C HIS A 145 -8.20 13.27 -24.24
N HIS A 146 -7.92 11.96 -24.15
CA HIS A 146 -7.35 11.22 -25.26
C HIS A 146 -8.46 10.79 -26.22
N PHE A 147 -8.92 11.70 -27.06
CA PHE A 147 -9.97 11.38 -28.02
C PHE A 147 -9.48 10.41 -29.09
N ARG A 148 -10.36 9.49 -29.51
CA ARG A 148 -10.18 8.72 -30.73
C ARG A 148 -10.70 9.50 -31.92
N ASP A 149 -9.93 9.56 -33.00
CA ASP A 149 -10.45 10.01 -34.30
C ASP A 149 -11.10 8.83 -35.02
N LYS A 150 -12.39 8.99 -35.35
CA LYS A 150 -13.12 8.06 -36.20
C LYS A 150 -13.76 8.87 -37.32
N GLY A 151 -13.16 8.80 -38.51
CA GLY A 151 -13.64 9.53 -39.69
C GLY A 151 -13.63 11.06 -39.51
N GLY A 152 -12.58 11.61 -38.89
CA GLY A 152 -12.44 13.05 -38.67
C GLY A 152 -13.26 13.63 -37.52
N LYS A 153 -13.98 12.79 -36.75
CA LYS A 153 -14.67 13.17 -35.52
C LYS A 153 -13.96 12.58 -34.30
N LYS A 154 -13.70 13.44 -33.31
CA LYS A 154 -13.23 13.05 -31.98
C LYS A 154 -14.38 12.37 -31.24
N THR A 155 -14.28 11.06 -31.00
CA THR A 155 -15.33 10.25 -30.37
C THR A 155 -14.77 9.43 -29.20
N GLY A 156 -15.23 9.72 -27.99
CA GLY A 156 -14.89 8.95 -26.78
C GLY A 156 -13.40 8.95 -26.43
N ASP A 157 -13.08 8.44 -25.25
CA ASP A 157 -11.72 8.31 -24.77
C ASP A 157 -11.07 6.98 -25.26
N LYS A 158 -9.84 7.08 -25.79
CA LYS A 158 -9.03 5.96 -26.29
C LYS A 158 -8.81 4.91 -25.21
N TRP A 159 -8.59 5.33 -23.96
CA TRP A 159 -8.36 4.41 -22.85
C TRP A 159 -9.61 3.64 -22.47
N THR A 160 -10.74 4.33 -22.37
CA THR A 160 -12.05 3.72 -22.15
C THR A 160 -12.37 2.65 -23.21
N GLN A 161 -12.06 2.91 -24.49
CA GLN A 161 -12.27 1.90 -25.53
C GLN A 161 -11.29 0.72 -25.42
N ALA A 162 -10.01 0.98 -25.16
CA ALA A 162 -9.02 -0.09 -24.97
C ALA A 162 -9.39 -1.03 -23.81
N ILE A 163 -9.96 -0.48 -22.74
CA ILE A 163 -10.52 -1.26 -21.62
C ILE A 163 -11.72 -2.10 -22.08
N LYS A 164 -12.66 -1.52 -22.84
CA LYS A 164 -13.82 -2.25 -23.39
C LYS A 164 -13.40 -3.39 -24.32
N ASP A 165 -12.40 -3.16 -25.18
CA ASP A 165 -11.89 -4.16 -26.12
C ASP A 165 -11.18 -5.31 -25.37
N LEU A 166 -10.36 -4.99 -24.36
CA LEU A 166 -9.73 -5.98 -23.49
C LEU A 166 -10.77 -6.80 -22.73
N ARG A 167 -11.78 -6.13 -22.16
CA ARG A 167 -12.88 -6.77 -21.44
C ARG A 167 -13.62 -7.76 -22.34
N GLY A 168 -13.99 -7.32 -23.54
CA GLY A 168 -14.74 -8.11 -24.51
C GLY A 168 -13.94 -9.30 -25.06
N GLY A 169 -12.68 -9.09 -25.41
CA GLY A 169 -11.87 -10.09 -26.11
C GLY A 169 -11.16 -11.11 -25.21
N VAL A 170 -10.76 -10.70 -24.00
CA VAL A 170 -9.92 -11.54 -23.12
C VAL A 170 -10.63 -11.83 -21.80
N VAL A 171 -11.04 -10.79 -21.09
CA VAL A 171 -11.56 -10.92 -19.72
C VAL A 171 -12.85 -11.75 -19.68
N LYS A 172 -13.79 -11.54 -20.60
CA LYS A 172 -15.04 -12.34 -20.64
C LYS A 172 -14.79 -13.84 -20.83
N ALA A 173 -13.78 -14.21 -21.62
CA ALA A 173 -13.44 -15.61 -21.84
C ALA A 173 -12.79 -16.23 -20.58
N GLU A 174 -11.89 -15.50 -19.93
CA GLU A 174 -11.24 -15.94 -18.68
C GLU A 174 -12.23 -15.98 -17.50
N LEU A 175 -13.14 -15.00 -17.40
CA LEU A 175 -14.22 -14.98 -16.41
C LEU A 175 -15.13 -16.20 -16.54
N LYS A 176 -15.45 -16.62 -17.76
CA LYS A 176 -16.24 -17.83 -17.98
C LYS A 176 -15.54 -19.06 -17.41
N SER A 177 -14.24 -19.20 -17.64
CA SER A 177 -13.44 -20.29 -17.06
C SER A 177 -13.33 -20.22 -15.54
N LEU A 178 -13.28 -19.01 -14.95
CA LEU A 178 -13.34 -18.80 -13.51
C LEU A 178 -14.71 -19.20 -12.93
N LEU A 179 -15.80 -18.83 -13.61
CA LEU A 179 -17.15 -19.20 -13.22
C LEU A 179 -17.35 -20.73 -13.30
N GLU A 180 -16.69 -21.41 -14.23
CA GLU A 180 -16.70 -22.88 -14.31
C GLU A 180 -15.91 -23.54 -13.15
N CYS A 181 -15.05 -22.79 -12.46
CA CYS A 181 -14.36 -23.22 -11.23
C CYS A 181 -15.14 -22.83 -9.95
N LEU A 182 -16.36 -22.29 -10.06
CA LEU A 182 -17.25 -22.03 -8.93
C LEU A 182 -17.55 -23.32 -8.17
N ASP A 183 -17.61 -23.23 -6.85
CA ASP A 183 -18.22 -24.29 -6.04
C ASP A 183 -19.72 -24.37 -6.37
N PRO A 184 -20.23 -25.49 -6.94
CA PRO A 184 -21.64 -25.63 -7.31
C PRO A 184 -22.60 -25.50 -6.13
N SER A 185 -22.11 -25.72 -4.90
CA SER A 185 -22.92 -25.62 -3.68
C SER A 185 -23.02 -24.21 -3.11
N LYS A 186 -22.10 -23.30 -3.49
CA LYS A 186 -21.99 -21.95 -2.93
C LYS A 186 -22.23 -20.84 -3.93
N SER A 187 -22.30 -21.13 -5.24
CA SER A 187 -22.47 -20.14 -6.32
C SER A 187 -21.50 -18.95 -6.21
N ARG A 188 -20.31 -19.19 -5.63
CA ARG A 188 -19.27 -18.20 -5.34
C ARG A 188 -17.92 -18.73 -5.81
N LEU A 189 -17.06 -17.83 -6.28
CA LEU A 189 -15.71 -18.16 -6.75
C LEU A 189 -14.94 -18.76 -5.58
N GLN A 190 -14.13 -19.81 -5.84
CA GLN A 190 -13.21 -20.41 -4.85
C GLN A 190 -12.04 -19.47 -4.50
N PHE A 191 -12.29 -18.17 -4.40
CA PHE A 191 -11.41 -17.28 -3.65
C PHE A 191 -11.53 -17.64 -2.16
N PRO A 192 -10.54 -17.27 -1.32
CA PRO A 192 -10.72 -17.43 0.12
C PRO A 192 -12.04 -16.75 0.48
N ASP A 193 -12.99 -17.51 1.02
CA ASP A 193 -14.02 -16.89 1.81
C ASP A 193 -13.23 -16.21 2.94
N PHE A 194 -13.12 -14.88 2.90
CA PHE A 194 -12.32 -14.14 3.88
C PHE A 194 -12.93 -14.24 5.28
N ASP A 195 -14.05 -14.97 5.41
CA ASP A 195 -14.76 -15.26 6.65
C ASP A 195 -14.99 -13.97 7.44
N LEU A 196 -15.52 -12.98 6.71
CA LEU A 196 -15.85 -11.68 7.26
C LEU A 196 -17.18 -11.81 8.02
N PRO A 197 -17.24 -11.38 9.29
CA PRO A 197 -18.44 -11.52 10.11
C PRO A 197 -19.58 -10.57 9.69
N ALA A 198 -19.28 -9.57 8.85
CA ALA A 198 -20.22 -8.60 8.32
C ALA A 198 -19.81 -8.14 6.91
N LEU A 199 -20.65 -7.31 6.28
CA LEU A 199 -20.32 -6.67 5.00
C LEU A 199 -19.07 -5.78 5.15
N PRO A 200 -18.19 -5.72 4.14
CA PRO A 200 -16.96 -4.91 4.18
C PRO A 200 -17.20 -3.42 4.52
N GLU A 201 -18.28 -2.82 3.99
CA GLU A 201 -18.68 -1.44 4.28
C GLU A 201 -19.00 -1.25 5.76
N ALA A 202 -19.79 -2.14 6.34
CA ALA A 202 -20.17 -2.05 7.75
C ALA A 202 -18.94 -2.20 8.68
N ILE A 203 -18.00 -3.09 8.33
CA ILE A 203 -16.74 -3.24 9.06
C ILE A 203 -15.89 -1.97 8.94
N HIS A 204 -15.81 -1.39 7.74
CA HIS A 204 -15.10 -0.14 7.52
C HIS A 204 -15.71 1.02 8.30
N ASP A 205 -17.03 1.18 8.26
CA ASP A 205 -17.73 2.26 8.96
C ASP A 205 -17.57 2.14 10.48
N GLN A 206 -17.57 0.90 11.01
CA GLN A 206 -17.24 0.65 12.40
C GLN A 206 -15.79 1.05 12.73
N ALA A 207 -14.83 0.66 11.88
CA ALA A 207 -13.43 1.03 12.07
C ALA A 207 -13.22 2.56 11.99
N LEU A 208 -13.95 3.24 11.10
CA LEU A 208 -13.92 4.69 10.96
C LEU A 208 -14.52 5.38 12.18
N ALA A 209 -15.64 4.89 12.71
CA ALA A 209 -16.24 5.43 13.93
C ALA A 209 -15.28 5.31 15.13
N VAL A 210 -14.63 4.15 15.29
CA VAL A 210 -13.59 3.94 16.31
C VAL A 210 -12.42 4.89 16.12
N PHE A 211 -11.96 5.07 14.87
CA PHE A 211 -10.90 6.02 14.56
C PHE A 211 -11.32 7.44 14.94
N GLU A 212 -12.49 7.90 14.52
CA GLU A 212 -13.00 9.25 14.82
C GLU A 212 -13.12 9.47 16.33
N GLU A 213 -13.58 8.46 17.07
CA GLU A 213 -13.68 8.51 18.54
C GLU A 213 -12.30 8.69 19.20
N ILE A 214 -11.28 7.93 18.76
CA ILE A 214 -9.91 8.08 19.27
C ILE A 214 -9.35 9.48 19.04
N HIS A 215 -9.69 10.13 17.91
CA HIS A 215 -9.20 11.49 17.58
C HIS A 215 -10.05 12.60 18.17
N ALA A 216 -11.32 12.34 18.48
CA ALA A 216 -12.18 13.29 19.17
C ALA A 216 -11.78 13.45 20.65
N GLN A 217 -11.18 12.41 21.23
CA GLN A 217 -10.66 12.45 22.59
C GLN A 217 -9.32 13.20 22.65
N VAL A 218 -9.16 14.08 23.64
CA VAL A 218 -7.87 14.70 23.96
C VAL A 218 -7.06 13.72 24.80
N LEU A 219 -6.53 12.69 24.14
CA LEU A 219 -5.65 11.70 24.73
C LEU A 219 -4.20 12.20 24.70
N ASP A 220 -3.40 11.78 25.68
CA ASP A 220 -1.95 11.89 25.51
C ASP A 220 -1.48 10.96 24.37
N PRO A 221 -0.34 11.24 23.70
CA PRO A 221 0.10 10.46 22.56
C PRO A 221 0.29 8.96 22.84
N ASN A 222 0.68 8.57 24.06
CA ASN A 222 0.89 7.17 24.42
C ASN A 222 -0.45 6.46 24.66
N GLN A 223 -1.43 7.17 25.22
CA GLN A 223 -2.82 6.71 25.36
C GLN A 223 -3.49 6.56 24.00
N GLN A 224 -3.27 7.52 23.09
CA GLN A 224 -3.77 7.44 21.73
C GLN A 224 -3.18 6.23 20.99
N GLU A 225 -1.86 6.02 21.07
CA GLU A 225 -1.20 4.82 20.50
C GLU A 225 -1.77 3.53 21.09
N THR A 226 -1.97 3.48 22.40
CA THR A 226 -2.54 2.31 23.09
C THR A 226 -3.96 2.01 22.60
N ALA A 227 -4.81 3.03 22.51
CA ALA A 227 -6.17 2.89 22.00
C ALA A 227 -6.18 2.40 20.54
N TYR A 228 -5.33 2.97 19.68
CA TYR A 228 -5.14 2.49 18.32
C TYR A 228 -4.70 1.03 18.23
N ARG A 229 -3.79 0.61 19.11
CA ARG A 229 -3.27 -0.75 19.12
C ARG A 229 -4.37 -1.73 19.54
N GLN A 230 -5.13 -1.40 20.57
CA GLN A 230 -6.20 -2.24 21.11
C GLN A 230 -7.41 -2.31 20.19
N GLU A 231 -7.91 -1.18 19.74
CA GLU A 231 -9.19 -1.11 19.05
C GLU A 231 -9.07 -1.35 17.53
N ILE A 232 -7.95 -0.95 16.92
CA ILE A 232 -7.77 -1.07 15.46
C ILE A 232 -6.78 -2.18 15.11
N THR A 233 -5.57 -2.16 15.68
CA THR A 233 -4.50 -3.08 15.26
C THR A 233 -4.73 -4.52 15.71
N GLN A 234 -5.30 -4.71 16.90
CA GLN A 234 -5.62 -6.03 17.46
C GLN A 234 -6.99 -6.56 17.03
N SER A 235 -7.81 -5.75 16.35
CA SER A 235 -9.09 -6.19 15.82
C SER A 235 -8.89 -7.21 14.71
N GLU A 236 -9.25 -8.46 14.98
CA GLU A 236 -9.17 -9.55 14.02
C GLU A 236 -10.05 -9.28 12.79
N VAL A 237 -11.21 -8.62 13.00
CA VAL A 237 -12.15 -8.29 11.92
C VAL A 237 -11.55 -7.27 10.96
N ILE A 238 -10.90 -6.21 11.47
CA ILE A 238 -10.22 -5.21 10.66
C ILE A 238 -9.00 -5.82 9.97
N ALA A 239 -8.24 -6.66 10.65
CA ALA A 239 -7.09 -7.36 10.07
C ALA A 239 -7.50 -8.30 8.93
N ARG A 240 -8.60 -9.05 9.07
CA ARG A 240 -9.16 -9.91 8.01
C ARG A 240 -9.66 -9.09 6.82
N LEU A 241 -10.36 -7.98 7.08
CA LEU A 241 -10.79 -7.06 6.03
C LEU A 241 -9.59 -6.50 5.26
N LYS A 242 -8.59 -6.00 5.99
CA LYS A 242 -7.34 -5.49 5.42
C LYS A 242 -6.65 -6.57 4.59
N PHE A 243 -6.55 -7.80 5.09
CA PHE A 243 -5.97 -8.92 4.36
C PHE A 243 -6.72 -9.20 3.05
N ALA A 244 -8.05 -9.12 3.05
CA ALA A 244 -8.85 -9.27 1.84
C ALA A 244 -8.51 -8.20 0.79
N PHE A 245 -8.47 -6.93 1.21
CA PHE A 245 -8.06 -5.83 0.34
C PHE A 245 -6.62 -5.97 -0.13
N ASP A 246 -5.68 -6.31 0.75
CA ASP A 246 -4.28 -6.51 0.42
C ASP A 246 -4.10 -7.67 -0.58
N CYS A 247 -4.85 -8.76 -0.44
CA CYS A 247 -4.87 -9.85 -1.41
C CYS A 247 -5.34 -9.36 -2.78
N TRP A 248 -6.39 -8.55 -2.85
CA TRP A 248 -6.85 -8.00 -4.12
C TRP A 248 -5.86 -7.01 -4.71
N CYS A 249 -5.33 -6.11 -3.89
CA CYS A 249 -4.25 -5.20 -4.26
C CYS A 249 -3.03 -5.98 -4.77
N ALA A 250 -2.66 -7.10 -4.14
CA ALA A 250 -1.56 -7.96 -4.57
C ALA A 250 -1.83 -8.57 -5.96
N VAL A 251 -3.04 -9.09 -6.20
CA VAL A 251 -3.42 -9.67 -7.50
C VAL A 251 -3.37 -8.65 -8.64
N TRP A 252 -3.69 -7.39 -8.36
CA TRP A 252 -3.83 -6.34 -9.39
C TRP A 252 -2.61 -5.43 -9.55
N PHE A 253 -1.88 -5.16 -8.47
CA PHE A 253 -0.73 -4.26 -8.47
C PHE A 253 0.62 -5.01 -8.52
N TRP A 254 0.68 -6.29 -8.12
CA TRP A 254 1.95 -6.98 -7.91
C TRP A 254 2.15 -8.11 -8.92
N GLU A 255 2.99 -7.84 -9.91
CA GLU A 255 3.37 -8.82 -10.93
C GLU A 255 4.07 -10.05 -10.32
N GLY A 256 3.43 -11.21 -10.46
CA GLY A 256 4.12 -12.48 -10.64
C GLY A 256 4.67 -12.60 -12.06
N MET A 257 5.70 -11.81 -12.35
CA MET A 257 6.66 -11.90 -13.47
C MET A 257 6.18 -11.71 -14.94
N ILE A 258 6.72 -10.64 -15.56
CA ILE A 258 7.41 -10.60 -16.87
C ILE A 258 6.49 -10.40 -18.10
N TRP A 259 6.50 -9.15 -18.59
CA TRP A 259 6.10 -8.66 -19.93
C TRP A 259 4.67 -8.97 -20.39
N ASN A 260 3.69 -8.24 -19.84
CA ASN A 260 2.52 -7.73 -20.57
C ASN A 260 1.67 -6.95 -19.57
N LEU A 261 1.40 -5.67 -19.86
CA LEU A 261 0.43 -4.81 -19.15
C LEU A 261 -1.03 -5.33 -19.17
N ARG A 262 -1.28 -6.64 -19.25
CA ARG A 262 -2.56 -7.25 -19.64
C ARG A 262 -2.90 -8.63 -19.05
N ARG A 263 -2.25 -9.14 -18.00
CA ARG A 263 -2.60 -10.50 -17.51
C ARG A 263 -2.62 -10.66 -15.98
N PRO A 264 -3.78 -10.95 -15.39
CA PRO A 264 -3.85 -11.79 -14.21
C PRO A 264 -3.77 -13.26 -14.66
N ARG A 265 -2.60 -13.92 -14.58
CA ARG A 265 -2.57 -15.38 -14.73
C ARG A 265 -3.08 -16.03 -13.45
N ILE A 266 -4.37 -16.35 -13.45
CA ILE A 266 -5.11 -17.11 -12.43
C ILE A 266 -4.36 -18.40 -11.99
N GLY A 267 -3.54 -19.00 -12.87
CA GLY A 267 -2.69 -20.16 -12.54
C GLY A 267 -1.61 -19.91 -11.47
N PHE A 268 -1.22 -18.66 -11.19
CA PHE A 268 -0.26 -18.33 -10.13
C PHE A 268 -0.90 -18.43 -8.74
N MET A 269 -2.17 -18.02 -8.59
CA MET A 269 -2.93 -18.20 -7.34
C MET A 269 -3.13 -19.67 -6.99
N ILE A 270 -3.45 -20.50 -7.99
CA ILE A 270 -3.57 -21.96 -7.82
C ILE A 270 -2.22 -22.59 -7.38
N ARG A 271 -1.08 -22.07 -7.86
CA ARG A 271 0.26 -22.53 -7.42
C ARG A 271 0.63 -22.09 -6.01
N GLN A 272 0.27 -20.87 -5.59
CA GLN A 272 0.52 -20.39 -4.23
C GLN A 272 -0.32 -21.18 -3.21
N GLN A 273 -1.56 -21.54 -3.55
CA GLN A 273 -2.41 -22.38 -2.71
C GLN A 273 -1.87 -23.81 -2.55
N LYS A 274 -1.23 -24.38 -3.58
CA LYS A 274 -0.52 -25.67 -3.45
C LYS A 274 0.75 -25.58 -2.59
N ARG A 275 1.42 -24.42 -2.52
CA ARG A 275 2.58 -24.20 -1.66
C ARG A 275 2.21 -23.93 -0.20
N GLY A 276 1.07 -23.30 0.07
CA GLY A 276 0.55 -23.09 1.43
C GLY A 276 0.19 -24.39 2.17
N LYS A 277 -0.20 -25.45 1.44
CA LYS A 277 -0.44 -26.78 2.03
C LYS A 277 0.83 -27.52 2.49
N LEU A 278 2.03 -27.04 2.17
CA LEU A 278 3.28 -27.64 2.66
C LEU A 278 3.72 -27.12 4.04
N TRP A 279 3.07 -26.09 4.58
CA TRP A 279 3.37 -25.52 5.90
C TRP A 279 2.37 -25.92 6.99
N SER A 280 1.51 -26.90 6.69
CA SER A 280 0.65 -27.57 7.66
C SER A 280 0.95 -29.07 7.64
N SER A 281 2.14 -29.43 8.12
CA SER A 281 2.53 -30.76 8.59
C SER A 281 3.65 -30.59 9.60
#